data_AF-A0A2Z4TEY3-F1
#
_entry.id   AF-A0A2Z4TEY3-F1
#
_cell.length_a   1.000
_cell.length_b   1.000
_cell.length_c   1.000
_cell.angle_alpha   90.00
_cell.angle_beta   90.00
_cell.angle_gamma   90.00
#
_symmetry.space_group_name_H-M   'P 1'
#
loop_
_entity.id
_entity.type
_entity.pdbx_description
1 polymer ?
#
loop_
_entity_poly.entity_id
_entity_poly.type
_entity_poly.pdbx_seq_one_letter_code
_entity_poly.pdbx_strand_id
1 'polypeptide(L)'
;NMAEMHPILWSRITDRRLSHPNCEVHVLSTFEHRSFELADNGMIFVPQTDLAILNYICNHIIQSGKVNQEFVKRNVNFKMGETDIGYGLRPNNALEKDAKSNGYPGADGKPKNNPNGAKPISFDEFKKFVSEYTLEKVSKLSGVPAELLKRLAEIYADPKRKVISFWTMGFNQS
;
A
#
# COMPACT_ATOMS: atom_id res chain seq x y z
N ASN A 1 2.28 13.07 -7.03
CA ASN A 1 2.43 14.27 -7.88
C ASN A 1 3.09 13.95 -9.22
N MET A 2 2.35 13.47 -10.22
CA MET A 2 2.91 13.25 -11.57
C MET A 2 2.84 14.50 -12.44
N ALA A 3 1.88 15.40 -12.16
CA ALA A 3 1.67 16.62 -12.93
C ALA A 3 2.92 17.51 -12.96
N GLU A 4 3.66 17.56 -11.84
CA GLU A 4 4.85 18.42 -11.74
C GLU A 4 6.16 17.63 -11.87
N MET A 5 6.22 16.36 -11.42
CA MET A 5 7.48 15.59 -11.37
C MET A 5 7.66 14.63 -12.56
N HIS A 6 6.59 14.29 -13.27
CA HIS A 6 6.62 13.47 -14.48
C HIS A 6 5.68 14.03 -15.57
N PRO A 7 5.82 15.32 -15.95
CA PRO A 7 4.79 16.05 -16.70
C PRO A 7 4.45 15.42 -18.04
N ILE A 8 5.42 14.81 -18.75
CA ILE A 8 5.17 14.16 -20.04
C ILE A 8 4.39 12.84 -19.85
N LEU A 9 4.66 12.07 -18.79
CA LEU A 9 3.84 10.90 -18.47
C LEU A 9 2.44 11.31 -18.02
N TRP A 10 2.33 12.40 -17.25
CA TRP A 10 1.04 12.95 -16.85
C TRP A 10 0.21 13.47 -18.03
N SER A 11 0.85 14.10 -19.03
CA SER A 11 0.19 14.48 -20.27
C SER A 11 -0.43 13.28 -20.98
N ARG A 12 0.27 12.13 -21.03
CA ARG A 12 -0.28 10.88 -21.60
C ARG A 12 -1.43 10.30 -20.78
N ILE A 13 -1.37 10.41 -19.45
CA ILE A 13 -2.49 10.03 -18.56
C ILE A 13 -3.69 10.95 -18.82
N THR A 14 -3.45 12.24 -18.96
CA THR A 14 -4.46 13.26 -19.25
C THR A 14 -5.16 12.97 -20.58
N ASP A 15 -4.40 12.76 -21.66
CA ASP A 15 -4.96 12.38 -22.96
C ASP A 15 -5.79 11.09 -22.86
N ARG A 16 -5.26 10.04 -22.20
CA ARG A 16 -6.00 8.79 -22.01
C ARG A 16 -7.33 9.01 -21.28
N ARG A 17 -7.31 9.78 -20.18
CA ARG A 17 -8.49 10.06 -19.35
C ARG A 17 -9.53 10.90 -20.09
N LEU A 18 -9.12 11.96 -20.78
CA LEU A 18 -10.02 12.88 -21.48
C LEU A 18 -10.60 12.27 -22.77
N SER A 19 -9.84 11.43 -23.47
CA SER A 19 -10.27 10.80 -24.71
C SER A 19 -11.06 9.49 -24.51
N HIS A 20 -11.16 8.97 -23.28
CA HIS A 20 -11.87 7.72 -22.99
C HIS A 20 -12.81 7.88 -21.77
N PRO A 21 -14.14 7.95 -21.96
CA PRO A 21 -15.08 8.27 -20.89
C PRO A 21 -15.13 7.24 -19.75
N ASN A 22 -14.73 5.99 -20.01
CA ASN A 22 -14.69 4.92 -19.01
C ASN A 22 -13.30 4.78 -18.33
N CYS A 23 -12.37 5.69 -18.59
CA CYS A 23 -11.09 5.75 -17.89
C CYS A 23 -11.26 6.58 -16.61
N GLU A 24 -10.65 6.14 -15.51
CA GLU A 24 -10.70 6.84 -14.22
C GLU A 24 -9.28 7.10 -13.70
N VAL A 25 -9.09 8.21 -13.01
CA VAL A 25 -7.83 8.63 -12.39
C VAL A 25 -8.04 8.78 -10.89
N HIS A 26 -7.37 7.93 -10.10
CA HIS A 26 -7.40 7.97 -8.65
C HIS A 26 -6.09 8.58 -8.15
N VAL A 27 -6.15 9.64 -7.34
CA VAL A 27 -4.96 10.32 -6.82
C VAL A 27 -4.99 10.28 -5.31
N LEU A 28 -4.02 9.59 -4.73
CA LEU A 28 -3.77 9.56 -3.30
C LEU A 28 -2.56 10.45 -3.00
N SER A 29 -2.68 11.31 -1.99
CA SER A 29 -1.58 12.16 -1.53
C SER A 29 -1.76 12.53 -0.05
N THR A 30 -0.71 13.00 0.60
CA THR A 30 -0.78 13.57 1.95
C THR A 30 -1.15 15.05 1.97
N PHE A 31 -1.14 15.70 0.79
CA PHE A 31 -1.57 17.07 0.57
C PHE A 31 -2.08 17.25 -0.87
N GLU A 32 -2.93 18.25 -1.10
CA GLU A 32 -3.48 18.52 -2.42
C GLU A 32 -2.44 19.20 -3.33
N HIS A 33 -2.41 18.82 -4.61
CA HIS A 33 -1.47 19.33 -5.62
C HIS A 33 -2.05 19.17 -7.03
N ARG A 34 -1.39 19.69 -8.08
CA ARG A 34 -1.94 19.74 -9.46
C ARG A 34 -2.48 18.43 -10.03
N SER A 35 -1.98 17.26 -9.63
CA SER A 35 -2.58 15.98 -10.08
C SER A 35 -4.04 15.79 -9.63
N PHE A 36 -4.52 16.47 -8.59
CA PHE A 36 -5.92 16.40 -8.15
C PHE A 36 -6.89 17.02 -9.16
N GLU A 37 -6.42 17.94 -10.00
CA GLU A 37 -7.25 18.61 -11.03
C GLU A 37 -7.83 17.63 -12.07
N LEU A 38 -7.19 16.46 -12.27
CA LEU A 38 -7.68 15.39 -13.16
C LEU A 38 -8.34 14.22 -12.39
N ALA A 39 -8.28 14.22 -11.06
CA ALA A 39 -8.67 13.05 -10.28
C ALA A 39 -10.19 12.86 -10.24
N ASP A 40 -10.67 11.69 -10.67
CA ASP A 40 -12.06 11.26 -10.48
C ASP A 40 -12.34 10.83 -9.04
N ASN A 41 -11.28 10.47 -8.31
CA ASN A 41 -11.31 10.01 -6.93
C ASN A 41 -10.01 10.46 -6.23
N GLY A 42 -9.99 11.73 -5.81
CA GLY A 42 -8.92 12.32 -5.01
C GLY A 42 -9.05 11.96 -3.53
N MET A 43 -7.95 11.53 -2.90
CA MET A 43 -7.92 11.15 -1.49
C MET A 43 -6.71 11.79 -0.81
N ILE A 44 -6.97 12.56 0.25
CA ILE A 44 -5.95 13.02 1.18
C ILE A 44 -5.89 12.05 2.35
N PHE A 45 -4.72 11.46 2.60
CA PHE A 45 -4.53 10.49 3.66
C PHE A 45 -3.45 10.93 4.65
N VAL A 46 -3.57 10.48 5.91
CA VAL A 46 -2.58 10.72 6.96
C VAL A 46 -1.26 10.02 6.61
N PRO A 47 -0.08 10.65 6.74
CA PRO A 47 1.21 10.01 6.44
C PRO A 47 1.37 8.62 7.09
N GLN A 48 2.05 7.70 6.40
CA GLN A 48 2.25 6.29 6.77
C GLN A 48 1.00 5.37 6.75
N THR A 49 -0.19 5.92 6.50
CA THR A 49 -1.43 5.11 6.55
C THR A 49 -1.78 4.45 5.21
N ASP A 50 -0.98 4.68 4.17
CA ASP A 50 -1.00 3.94 2.92
C ASP A 50 -0.77 2.43 3.11
N LEU A 51 0.07 2.03 4.06
CA LEU A 51 0.24 0.63 4.47
C LEU A 51 -1.10 -0.02 4.86
N ALA A 52 -1.96 0.72 5.57
CA ALA A 52 -3.28 0.23 5.95
C ALA A 52 -4.25 0.21 4.75
N ILE A 53 -4.18 1.21 3.86
CA ILE A 53 -4.98 1.27 2.63
C ILE A 53 -4.66 0.07 1.71
N LEU A 54 -3.38 -0.24 1.52
CA LEU A 54 -2.94 -1.39 0.72
C LEU A 54 -3.48 -2.71 1.28
N ASN A 55 -3.34 -2.92 2.60
CA ASN A 55 -3.88 -4.13 3.25
C ASN A 55 -5.42 -4.19 3.17
N TYR A 56 -6.11 -3.05 3.24
CA TYR A 56 -7.54 -2.99 3.03
C TYR A 56 -7.94 -3.41 1.61
N ILE A 57 -7.23 -2.97 0.57
CA ILE A 57 -7.50 -3.40 -0.80
C ILE A 57 -7.34 -4.93 -0.93
N CYS A 58 -6.29 -5.50 -0.35
CA CYS A 58 -6.10 -6.96 -0.32
C CYS A 58 -7.27 -7.66 0.41
N ASN A 59 -7.65 -7.17 1.59
CA ASN A 59 -8.79 -7.69 2.33
C ASN A 59 -10.08 -7.62 1.51
N HIS A 60 -10.35 -6.48 0.86
CA HIS A 60 -11.53 -6.30 0.02
C HIS A 60 -11.59 -7.28 -1.14
N ILE A 61 -10.49 -7.50 -1.88
CA ILE A 61 -10.41 -8.46 -2.99
C ILE A 61 -10.74 -9.88 -2.49
N ILE A 62 -10.24 -10.25 -1.30
CA ILE A 62 -10.49 -11.56 -0.69
C ILE A 62 -11.95 -11.70 -0.25
N GLN A 63 -12.49 -10.72 0.48
CA GLN A 63 -13.86 -10.77 1.02
C GLN A 63 -14.92 -10.71 -0.09
N SER A 64 -14.65 -10.01 -1.19
CA SER A 64 -15.55 -9.95 -2.35
C SER A 64 -15.46 -11.17 -3.27
N GLY A 65 -14.60 -12.15 -2.96
CA GLY A 65 -14.42 -13.36 -3.79
C GLY A 65 -13.77 -13.08 -5.15
N LYS A 66 -13.06 -11.96 -5.31
CA LYS A 66 -12.48 -11.50 -6.57
C LYS A 66 -11.02 -11.91 -6.79
N VAL A 67 -10.49 -12.76 -5.92
CA VAL A 67 -9.16 -13.34 -6.09
C VAL A 67 -9.12 -14.18 -7.36
N ASN A 68 -8.14 -13.93 -8.23
CA ASN A 68 -7.84 -14.83 -9.34
C ASN A 68 -7.15 -16.09 -8.81
N GLN A 69 -7.95 -17.08 -8.41
CA GLN A 69 -7.49 -18.30 -7.74
C GLN A 69 -6.50 -19.11 -8.59
N GLU A 70 -6.74 -19.21 -9.90
CA GLU A 70 -5.85 -19.96 -10.80
C GLU A 70 -4.47 -19.32 -10.89
N PHE A 71 -4.43 -17.99 -11.05
CA PHE A 71 -3.17 -17.26 -11.12
C PHE A 71 -2.40 -17.35 -9.81
N VAL A 72 -3.08 -17.14 -8.68
CA VAL A 72 -2.47 -17.22 -7.34
C VAL A 72 -1.89 -18.61 -7.10
N LYS A 73 -2.67 -19.66 -7.36
CA LYS A 73 -2.22 -21.05 -7.17
C LYS A 73 -1.00 -21.40 -8.02
N ARG A 74 -0.90 -20.88 -9.24
CA ARG A 74 0.15 -21.23 -10.18
C ARG A 74 1.43 -20.39 -10.02
N ASN A 75 1.30 -19.13 -9.63
CA ASN A 75 2.38 -18.14 -9.80
C ASN A 75 2.76 -17.36 -8.53
N VAL A 76 2.09 -17.58 -7.39
CA VAL A 76 2.29 -16.76 -6.19
C VAL A 76 2.67 -17.61 -4.99
N ASN A 77 3.64 -17.12 -4.21
CA ASN A 77 3.98 -17.61 -2.88
C ASN A 77 3.68 -16.52 -1.85
N PHE A 78 3.25 -16.91 -0.64
CA PHE A 78 3.00 -15.98 0.45
C PHE A 78 4.11 -16.07 1.50
N LYS A 79 4.49 -14.91 2.06
CA LYS A 79 5.45 -14.81 3.16
C LYS A 79 4.97 -13.78 4.18
N MET A 80 5.27 -14.02 5.45
CA MET A 80 5.11 -13.04 6.53
C MET A 80 6.48 -12.46 6.87
N GLY A 81 6.62 -11.14 6.72
CA GLY A 81 7.83 -10.42 7.11
C GLY A 81 7.94 -10.24 8.62
N GLU A 82 9.17 -10.05 9.11
CA GLU A 82 9.40 -9.61 10.48
C GLU A 82 8.79 -8.22 10.71
N THR A 83 8.38 -7.98 11.95
CA THR A 83 7.81 -6.69 12.39
C THR A 83 8.69 -6.08 13.47
N ASP A 84 8.43 -4.83 13.85
CA ASP A 84 9.18 -4.14 14.90
C ASP A 84 10.69 -4.08 14.59
N ILE A 85 10.98 -3.55 13.40
CA ILE A 85 12.31 -3.57 12.76
C ILE A 85 13.14 -2.30 13.03
N GLY A 86 12.66 -1.38 13.88
CA GLY A 86 13.28 -0.08 14.08
C GLY A 86 13.08 0.88 12.90
N TYR A 87 13.91 1.92 12.84
CA TYR A 87 13.86 3.03 11.89
C TYR A 87 15.23 3.36 11.26
N GLY A 88 16.25 2.52 11.47
CA GLY A 88 17.60 2.71 10.94
C GLY A 88 18.37 3.88 11.57
N LEU A 89 17.98 4.32 12.77
CA LEU A 89 18.67 5.37 13.52
C LEU A 89 19.93 4.82 14.21
N ARG A 90 20.66 5.67 14.95
CA ARG A 90 21.80 5.20 15.74
C ARG A 90 21.35 4.15 16.78
N PRO A 91 22.15 3.10 17.08
CA PRO A 91 21.74 2.01 17.96
C PRO A 91 21.34 2.42 19.38
N ASN A 92 21.84 3.56 19.85
CA ASN A 92 21.54 4.11 21.17
C ASN A 92 20.26 4.95 21.21
N ASN A 93 19.64 5.22 20.06
CA ASN A 93 18.34 5.86 19.99
C ASN A 93 17.28 4.94 20.61
N ALA A 94 16.34 5.50 21.38
CA ALA A 94 15.29 4.72 22.05
C ALA A 94 14.47 3.87 21.06
N LEU A 95 14.13 4.44 19.90
CA LEU A 95 13.34 3.74 18.87
C LEU A 95 14.07 2.52 18.29
N GLU A 96 15.40 2.54 18.25
CA GLU A 96 16.19 1.38 17.82
C GLU A 96 16.39 0.40 18.96
N LYS A 97 16.78 0.90 20.12
CA LYS A 97 17.07 0.08 21.29
C LYS A 97 15.88 -0.84 21.63
N ASP A 98 14.68 -0.30 21.53
CA ASP A 98 13.45 -0.98 21.91
C ASP A 98 12.91 -1.92 20.81
N ALA A 99 13.30 -1.72 19.55
CA ALA A 99 12.86 -2.54 18.43
C ALA A 99 13.38 -3.97 18.49
N LYS A 100 12.52 -4.97 18.28
CA LYS A 100 12.87 -6.40 18.38
C LYS A 100 13.74 -6.93 17.25
N SER A 101 13.68 -6.34 16.06
CA SER A 101 14.30 -6.90 14.85
C SER A 101 15.10 -5.88 14.04
N ASN A 102 15.80 -4.96 14.73
CA ASN A 102 16.58 -3.89 14.10
C ASN A 102 17.90 -4.34 13.42
N GLY A 103 18.36 -5.56 13.66
CA GLY A 103 19.60 -6.09 13.07
C GLY A 103 20.91 -5.48 13.61
N TYR A 104 20.87 -4.59 14.61
CA TYR A 104 22.08 -4.05 15.22
C TYR A 104 22.77 -5.08 16.12
N PRO A 105 24.11 -5.04 16.25
CA PRO A 105 24.83 -5.91 17.16
C PRO A 105 24.40 -5.70 18.63
N GLY A 106 24.05 -6.79 19.31
CA GLY A 106 23.82 -6.82 20.75
C GLY A 106 25.12 -6.85 21.56
N ALA A 107 24.99 -7.00 22.88
CA ALA A 107 26.15 -7.09 23.79
C ALA A 107 27.07 -8.30 23.51
N ASP A 108 26.53 -9.34 22.88
CA ASP A 108 27.26 -10.52 22.42
C ASP A 108 27.87 -10.36 21.01
N GLY A 109 27.76 -9.17 20.42
CA GLY A 109 28.25 -8.83 19.08
C GLY A 109 27.41 -9.38 17.93
N LYS A 110 26.29 -10.06 18.20
CA LYS A 110 25.43 -10.64 17.15
C LYS A 110 24.27 -9.71 16.79
N PRO A 111 23.82 -9.68 15.52
CA PRO A 111 22.63 -8.92 15.12
C PRO A 111 21.38 -9.30 15.91
N LYS A 112 20.63 -8.30 16.36
CA LYS A 112 19.30 -8.47 16.96
C LYS A 112 18.27 -8.80 15.86
N ASN A 113 18.15 -10.10 15.55
CA ASN A 113 17.36 -10.65 14.44
C ASN A 113 17.72 -10.04 13.07
N ASN A 114 16.84 -10.18 12.08
CA ASN A 114 17.04 -9.69 10.71
C ASN A 114 15.81 -8.87 10.28
N PRO A 115 15.93 -7.54 10.04
CA PRO A 115 14.81 -6.71 9.60
C PRO A 115 14.27 -7.11 8.22
N ASN A 116 15.09 -7.81 7.42
CA ASN A 116 14.71 -8.36 6.11
C ASN A 116 14.21 -9.82 6.20
N GLY A 117 14.02 -10.34 7.41
CA GLY A 117 13.54 -11.68 7.66
C GLY A 117 12.10 -11.86 7.18
N ALA A 118 11.80 -13.02 6.61
CA ALA A 118 10.44 -13.41 6.29
C ALA A 118 10.31 -14.94 6.30
N LYS A 119 9.16 -15.44 6.76
CA LYS A 119 8.85 -16.87 6.74
C LYS A 119 7.73 -17.20 5.73
N PRO A 120 7.77 -18.34 5.05
CA PRO A 120 6.64 -18.79 4.23
C PRO A 120 5.37 -18.90 5.07
N ILE A 121 4.23 -18.52 4.47
CA ILE A 121 2.90 -18.71 5.05
C ILE A 121 1.94 -19.25 3.97
N SER A 122 0.81 -19.77 4.40
CA SER A 122 -0.32 -20.11 3.54
C SER A 122 -1.12 -18.88 3.09
N PHE A 123 -1.92 -19.05 2.04
CA PHE A 123 -2.90 -18.04 1.65
C PHE A 123 -3.94 -17.76 2.74
N ASP A 124 -4.34 -18.77 3.51
CA ASP A 124 -5.30 -18.61 4.61
C ASP A 124 -4.74 -17.79 5.77
N GLU A 125 -3.45 -17.95 6.08
CA GLU A 125 -2.76 -17.08 7.04
C GLU A 125 -2.66 -15.64 6.54
N PHE A 126 -2.36 -15.43 5.25
CA PHE A 126 -2.37 -14.08 4.65
C PHE A 126 -3.77 -13.46 4.72
N LYS A 127 -4.81 -14.22 4.35
CA LYS A 127 -6.22 -13.82 4.46
C LYS A 127 -6.58 -13.42 5.89
N LYS A 128 -6.18 -14.22 6.88
CA LYS A 128 -6.40 -13.91 8.29
C LYS A 128 -5.69 -12.61 8.70
N PHE A 129 -4.45 -12.42 8.27
CA PHE A 129 -3.67 -11.21 8.56
C PHE A 129 -4.34 -9.95 8.01
N VAL A 130 -4.68 -9.93 6.71
CA VAL A 130 -5.30 -8.74 6.10
C VAL A 130 -6.73 -8.51 6.57
N SER A 131 -7.41 -9.52 7.14
CA SER A 131 -8.77 -9.36 7.67
C SER A 131 -8.89 -8.30 8.78
N GLU A 132 -7.80 -8.01 9.49
CA GLU A 132 -7.75 -6.97 10.52
C GLU A 132 -7.87 -5.54 9.96
N TYR A 133 -7.67 -5.36 8.66
CA TYR A 133 -7.74 -4.07 7.97
C TYR A 133 -9.14 -3.90 7.36
N THR A 134 -10.13 -3.70 8.22
CA THR A 134 -11.52 -3.46 7.82
C THR A 134 -11.69 -2.06 7.24
N LEU A 135 -12.74 -1.85 6.44
CA LEU A 135 -13.04 -0.54 5.84
C LEU A 135 -13.12 0.56 6.92
N GLU A 136 -13.79 0.27 8.02
CA GLU A 136 -13.99 1.24 9.10
C GLU A 136 -12.69 1.56 9.86
N LYS A 137 -11.88 0.54 10.17
CA LYS A 137 -10.57 0.75 10.81
C LYS A 137 -9.66 1.59 9.92
N VAL A 138 -9.59 1.28 8.61
CA VAL A 138 -8.71 1.97 7.68
C VAL A 138 -9.20 3.37 7.33
N SER A 139 -10.52 3.58 7.22
CA SER A 139 -11.08 4.92 7.07
C SER A 139 -10.74 5.80 8.27
N LYS A 140 -10.92 5.29 9.50
CA LYS A 140 -10.54 6.00 10.72
C LYS A 140 -9.04 6.30 10.79
N LEU A 141 -8.19 5.32 10.48
CA LEU A 141 -6.74 5.47 10.60
C LEU A 141 -6.18 6.45 9.56
N SER A 142 -6.62 6.32 8.31
CA SER A 142 -6.12 7.12 7.19
C SER A 142 -6.74 8.51 7.07
N GLY A 143 -7.88 8.74 7.72
CA GLY A 143 -8.69 9.95 7.53
C GLY A 143 -9.43 10.00 6.20
N VAL A 144 -9.32 8.98 5.34
CA VAL A 144 -10.01 8.91 4.06
C VAL A 144 -11.45 8.43 4.26
N PRO A 145 -12.47 9.09 3.67
CA PRO A 145 -13.85 8.61 3.70
C PRO A 145 -13.99 7.17 3.17
N ALA A 146 -14.79 6.37 3.87
CA ALA A 146 -14.98 4.95 3.58
C ALA A 146 -15.45 4.69 2.13
N GLU A 147 -16.30 5.55 1.59
CA GLU A 147 -16.79 5.45 0.21
C GLU A 147 -15.69 5.57 -0.84
N LEU A 148 -14.71 6.45 -0.63
CA LEU A 148 -13.58 6.64 -1.57
C LEU A 148 -12.62 5.46 -1.51
N LEU A 149 -12.37 4.92 -0.31
CA LEU A 149 -11.58 3.70 -0.12
C LEU A 149 -12.24 2.51 -0.80
N LYS A 150 -13.55 2.33 -0.58
CA LYS A 150 -14.32 1.25 -1.19
C LYS A 150 -14.29 1.35 -2.71
N ARG A 151 -14.50 2.54 -3.28
CA ARG A 151 -14.42 2.78 -4.72
C ARG A 151 -13.04 2.42 -5.28
N LEU A 152 -11.95 2.78 -4.60
CA LEU A 152 -10.60 2.39 -5.01
C LEU A 152 -10.42 0.86 -5.01
N ALA A 153 -10.87 0.19 -3.94
CA ALA A 153 -10.75 -1.25 -3.80
C ALA A 153 -11.58 -2.01 -4.86
N GLU A 154 -12.76 -1.50 -5.22
CA GLU A 154 -13.61 -2.05 -6.28
C GLU A 154 -12.89 -2.01 -7.65
N ILE A 155 -12.12 -0.96 -7.95
CA ILE A 155 -11.34 -0.86 -9.20
C ILE A 155 -10.27 -1.95 -9.29
N TYR A 156 -9.57 -2.25 -8.19
CA TYR A 156 -8.59 -3.36 -8.17
C TYR A 156 -9.26 -4.74 -8.21
N ALA A 157 -10.48 -4.86 -7.67
CA ALA A 157 -11.20 -6.12 -7.59
C ALA A 157 -11.96 -6.49 -8.89
N ASP A 158 -12.19 -5.54 -9.81
CA ASP A 158 -12.88 -5.81 -11.07
C ASP A 158 -11.95 -6.47 -12.11
N PRO A 159 -12.16 -7.75 -12.48
CA PRO A 159 -11.32 -8.43 -13.47
C PRO A 159 -11.43 -7.84 -14.89
N LYS A 160 -12.43 -6.99 -15.16
CA LYS A 160 -12.61 -6.32 -16.46
C LYS A 160 -11.86 -4.99 -16.55
N ARG A 161 -11.37 -4.45 -15.43
CA ARG A 161 -10.61 -3.19 -15.39
C ARG A 161 -9.12 -3.49 -15.52
N LYS A 162 -8.46 -2.79 -16.44
CA LYS A 162 -7.00 -2.77 -16.53
C LYS A 162 -6.49 -1.65 -15.63
N VAL A 163 -5.71 -2.00 -14.61
CA VAL A 163 -5.19 -1.05 -13.62
C VAL A 163 -3.69 -0.86 -13.81
N ILE A 164 -3.24 0.40 -13.76
CA ILE A 164 -1.83 0.76 -13.67
C ILE A 164 -1.64 1.52 -12.36
N SER A 165 -0.77 1.01 -11.50
CA SER A 165 -0.42 1.65 -10.22
C SER A 165 0.87 2.46 -10.41
N PHE A 166 0.83 3.76 -10.10
CA PHE A 166 2.03 4.60 -10.07
C PHE A 166 2.37 4.98 -8.63
N TRP A 167 3.65 4.87 -8.29
CA TRP A 167 4.22 5.43 -7.06
C TRP A 167 5.55 6.09 -7.38
N THR A 168 6.04 6.93 -6.48
CA THR A 168 7.35 7.58 -6.59
C THR A 168 7.99 7.63 -5.20
N MET A 169 8.46 8.78 -4.74
CA MET A 169 9.15 8.92 -3.46
C MET A 169 8.24 8.71 -2.26
N GLY A 170 6.92 8.90 -2.39
CA GLY A 170 5.99 8.66 -1.27
C GLY A 170 6.03 7.24 -0.71
N PHE A 171 6.31 6.23 -1.54
CA PHE A 171 6.51 4.85 -1.06
C PHE A 171 7.98 4.57 -0.73
N ASN A 172 8.93 5.12 -1.50
CA ASN A 172 10.34 4.78 -1.36
C ASN A 172 11.01 5.49 -0.16
N GLN A 173 10.45 6.61 0.29
CA GLN A 173 10.93 7.43 1.40
C GLN A 173 9.82 7.52 2.47
N SER A 174 9.41 6.35 2.96
CA SER A 174 8.42 6.15 4.01
C SER A 174 9.05 5.58 5.28
#